data_AF-A0A497Q4M7-F1
#
_entry.id   AF-A0A497Q4M7-F1
#
_cell.length_a   1.000
_cell.length_b   1.000
_cell.length_c   1.000
_cell.angle_alpha   90.00
_cell.angle_beta   90.00
_cell.angle_gamma   90.00
#
_symmetry.space_group_name_H-M   'P 1'
#
loop_
_entity.id
_entity.type
_entity.pdbx_description
1 polymer ?
#
loop_
_entity_poly.entity_id
_entity_poly.type
_entity_poly.pdbx_seq_one_letter_code
_entity_poly.pdbx_strand_id
1 'polypeptide(L)'
;MFDSRNIATVERISEMVQTIQEEQSISSRWPRVILGHCGMSPGSPRLYEFLSHPLIFGETSTLHGKDVPLLFESAHDNIHDPAHRWSEKLIFGTDYSFLSVQAADVILYLLSRDFPGDPSDIQRILAGNALSLVGRPFAPAARSRKRPRQFLLSESVSGLSVEIIQRAAETADALGWRLASLDFMRPPDGTWVSPDSFASGENGVYRDSCVMSLQRDGVLVHLWLRPQPGGGYCIGVVYVGRKHRVVTTESYAHGANESLSALLNASSMLLFSIDDLMLEIRRALS
;
A
#
# COMPACT_ATOMS: atom_id res chain seq x y z
N MET A 1 -2.49 4.64 -4.16
CA MET A 1 -3.07 4.04 -5.39
C MET A 1 -4.52 4.48 -5.46
N PHE A 2 -5.01 4.84 -6.65
CA PHE A 2 -6.36 5.33 -6.87
C PHE A 2 -7.06 4.47 -7.92
N ASP A 3 -8.31 4.07 -7.67
CA ASP A 3 -9.15 3.36 -8.64
C ASP A 3 -9.49 4.29 -9.82
N SER A 4 -9.11 3.93 -11.04
CA SER A 4 -9.29 4.74 -12.25
C SER A 4 -10.14 4.05 -13.31
N ARG A 5 -11.45 3.93 -13.05
CA ARG A 5 -12.40 3.21 -13.92
C ARG A 5 -12.64 3.83 -15.30
N ASN A 6 -12.23 5.07 -15.53
CA ASN A 6 -12.37 5.75 -16.81
C ASN A 6 -11.40 6.94 -16.89
N ILE A 7 -11.23 7.46 -18.11
CA ILE A 7 -10.33 8.59 -18.39
C ILE A 7 -10.68 9.88 -17.63
N ALA A 8 -11.96 10.14 -17.34
CA ALA A 8 -12.36 11.34 -16.60
C ALA A 8 -11.89 11.28 -15.14
N THR A 9 -11.83 10.09 -14.53
CA THR A 9 -11.23 9.90 -13.21
C THR A 9 -9.72 10.12 -13.25
N VAL A 10 -9.04 9.63 -14.30
CA VAL A 10 -7.60 9.87 -14.48
C VAL A 10 -7.29 11.37 -14.62
N GLU A 11 -8.11 12.10 -15.37
CA GLU A 11 -7.98 13.55 -15.54
C GLU A 11 -8.09 14.28 -14.21
N ARG A 12 -9.12 14.00 -13.40
CA ARG A 12 -9.27 14.60 -12.06
C ARG A 12 -8.12 14.30 -11.12
N ILE A 13 -7.60 13.07 -11.14
CA ILE A 13 -6.43 12.70 -10.33
C ILE A 13 -5.20 13.48 -10.81
N SER A 14 -5.03 13.63 -12.12
CA SER A 14 -3.90 14.34 -12.71
C SER A 14 -3.95 15.84 -12.40
N GLU A 15 -5.13 16.47 -12.52
CA GLU A 15 -5.38 17.85 -12.10
C GLU A 15 -5.04 18.05 -10.62
N MET A 16 -5.52 17.16 -9.74
CA MET A 16 -5.19 17.20 -8.32
C MET A 16 -3.68 17.11 -8.08
N VAL A 17 -2.97 16.20 -8.75
CA VAL A 17 -1.50 16.07 -8.64
C VAL A 17 -0.81 17.36 -9.07
N GLN A 18 -1.27 17.97 -10.17
CA GLN A 18 -0.68 19.17 -10.73
C GLN A 18 -0.92 20.40 -9.82
N THR A 19 -2.15 20.61 -9.34
CA THR A 19 -2.48 21.68 -8.39
C THR A 19 -1.61 21.58 -7.14
N ILE A 20 -1.46 20.39 -6.57
CA ILE A 20 -0.67 20.23 -5.34
C ILE A 20 0.83 20.49 -5.59
N GLN A 21 1.35 20.09 -6.76
CA GLN A 21 2.74 20.41 -7.13
C GLN A 21 2.96 21.92 -7.27
N GLU A 22 2.04 22.62 -7.91
CA GLU A 22 2.08 24.07 -8.12
C GLU A 22 1.99 24.84 -6.81
N GLU A 23 1.06 24.45 -5.92
CA GLU A 23 0.83 25.12 -4.64
C GLU A 23 1.98 24.94 -3.64
N GLN A 24 2.67 23.81 -3.66
CA GLN A 24 3.66 23.50 -2.62
C GLN A 24 5.13 23.75 -3.03
N SER A 25 5.43 24.11 -4.29
CA SER A 25 6.82 24.31 -4.77
C SER A 25 7.75 23.11 -4.49
N ILE A 26 7.23 21.87 -4.56
CA ILE A 26 7.94 20.69 -4.05
C ILE A 26 8.80 19.99 -5.11
N SER A 27 10.10 19.90 -4.82
CA SER A 27 11.08 19.05 -5.51
C SER A 27 10.78 17.56 -5.32
N SER A 28 11.02 16.72 -6.35
CA SER A 28 11.38 15.26 -6.42
C SER A 28 10.99 14.23 -5.32
N ARG A 29 10.32 14.62 -4.24
CA ARG A 29 10.07 13.89 -2.99
C ARG A 29 8.58 13.70 -2.73
N TRP A 30 7.73 14.08 -3.69
CA TRP A 30 6.28 13.92 -3.63
C TRP A 30 5.91 12.42 -3.72
N PRO A 31 4.83 11.98 -3.05
CA PRO A 31 4.31 10.63 -3.20
C PRO A 31 4.00 10.32 -4.66
N ARG A 32 4.48 9.18 -5.16
CA ARG A 32 4.10 8.71 -6.50
C ARG A 32 2.64 8.25 -6.47
N VAL A 33 1.93 8.53 -7.56
CA VAL A 33 0.53 8.17 -7.76
C VAL A 33 0.46 6.97 -8.68
N ILE A 34 -0.25 5.92 -8.24
CA ILE A 34 -0.54 4.73 -9.05
C ILE A 34 -2.01 4.76 -9.40
N LEU A 35 -2.31 4.80 -10.69
CA LEU A 35 -3.63 4.66 -11.29
C LEU A 35 -3.94 3.17 -11.41
N GLY A 36 -4.77 2.66 -10.50
CA GLY A 36 -5.27 1.30 -10.54
C GLY A 36 -6.27 1.11 -11.68
N HIS A 37 -6.25 -0.07 -12.29
CA HIS A 37 -7.15 -0.42 -13.39
C HIS A 37 -6.99 0.49 -14.62
N CYS A 38 -5.76 0.95 -14.91
CA CYS A 38 -5.52 1.84 -16.05
C CYS A 38 -5.86 1.16 -17.40
N GLY A 39 -5.99 -0.17 -17.40
CA GLY A 39 -6.48 -0.98 -18.51
C GLY A 39 -7.95 -0.78 -18.89
N MET A 40 -8.71 0.06 -18.18
CA MET A 40 -10.08 0.41 -18.56
C MET A 40 -10.18 1.54 -19.61
N SER A 41 -9.07 2.18 -20.00
CA SER A 41 -9.07 3.21 -21.06
C SER A 41 -7.83 3.17 -21.98
N PRO A 42 -7.38 1.99 -22.45
CA PRO A 42 -6.14 1.84 -23.22
C PRO A 42 -6.20 2.52 -24.59
N GLY A 43 -7.40 2.72 -25.15
CA GLY A 43 -7.56 3.42 -26.42
C GLY A 43 -7.50 4.95 -26.33
N SER A 44 -7.38 5.55 -25.14
CA SER A 44 -7.41 7.00 -24.99
C SER A 44 -6.00 7.59 -25.06
N PRO A 45 -5.70 8.48 -26.04
CA PRO A 45 -4.39 9.15 -26.11
C PRO A 45 -4.05 9.93 -24.84
N ARG A 46 -5.07 10.52 -24.19
CA ARG A 46 -4.92 11.28 -22.95
C ARG A 46 -4.34 10.45 -21.80
N LEU A 47 -4.61 9.15 -21.77
CA LEU A 47 -4.02 8.27 -20.75
C LEU A 47 -2.49 8.35 -20.79
N TYR A 48 -1.91 8.33 -21.99
CA TYR A 48 -0.47 8.34 -22.19
C TYR A 48 0.14 9.73 -21.94
N GLU A 49 -0.60 10.80 -22.20
CA GLU A 49 -0.23 12.15 -21.77
C GLU A 49 -0.11 12.22 -20.24
N PHE A 50 -1.07 11.67 -19.50
CA PHE A 50 -1.03 11.64 -18.04
C PHE A 50 0.06 10.72 -17.49
N LEU A 51 0.26 9.53 -18.09
CA LEU A 51 1.33 8.61 -17.70
C LEU A 51 2.73 9.14 -17.99
N SER A 52 2.86 10.08 -18.94
CA SER A 52 4.13 10.76 -19.19
C SER A 52 4.56 11.64 -18.00
N HIS A 53 3.64 11.98 -17.09
CA HIS A 53 3.98 12.72 -15.89
C HIS A 53 4.93 11.92 -14.96
N PRO A 54 6.02 12.51 -14.43
CA PRO A 54 7.04 11.80 -13.64
C PRO A 54 6.50 11.12 -12.37
N LEU A 55 5.40 11.61 -11.81
CA LEU A 55 4.81 11.09 -10.57
C LEU A 55 3.66 10.11 -10.79
N ILE A 56 3.20 9.91 -12.02
CA ILE A 56 2.01 9.10 -12.30
C ILE A 56 2.45 7.79 -12.96
N PHE A 57 1.89 6.69 -12.46
CA PHE A 57 2.13 5.32 -12.91
C PHE A 57 0.78 4.64 -13.14
N GLY A 58 0.70 3.74 -14.11
CA GLY A 58 -0.46 2.91 -14.39
C GLY A 58 -0.27 1.49 -13.89
N GLU A 59 -1.36 0.85 -13.48
CA GLU A 59 -1.38 -0.55 -13.05
C GLU A 59 -2.35 -1.36 -13.93
N THR A 60 -1.90 -2.55 -14.35
CA THR A 60 -2.49 -3.31 -15.48
C THR A 60 -3.71 -4.15 -15.12
N SER A 61 -4.21 -4.12 -13.90
CA SER A 61 -5.38 -4.93 -13.56
C SER A 61 -6.57 -4.57 -14.43
N THR A 62 -7.52 -5.51 -14.54
CA THR A 62 -8.71 -5.43 -15.42
C THR A 62 -8.42 -5.49 -16.92
N LEU A 63 -7.16 -5.42 -17.34
CA LEU A 63 -6.75 -5.50 -18.74
C LEU A 63 -6.95 -6.93 -19.28
N HIS A 64 -7.63 -7.07 -20.42
CA HIS A 64 -7.95 -8.39 -20.97
C HIS A 64 -8.15 -8.37 -22.49
N GLY A 65 -7.97 -9.53 -23.13
CA GLY A 65 -8.23 -9.67 -24.57
C GLY A 65 -7.46 -8.66 -25.42
N LYS A 66 -8.18 -7.92 -26.28
CA LYS A 66 -7.57 -6.95 -27.23
C LYS A 66 -7.04 -5.69 -26.56
N ASP A 67 -7.43 -5.42 -25.32
CA ASP A 67 -6.95 -4.26 -24.59
C ASP A 67 -5.50 -4.44 -24.15
N VAL A 68 -5.05 -5.70 -23.95
CA VAL A 68 -3.68 -6.04 -23.58
C VAL A 68 -2.65 -5.48 -24.58
N PRO A 69 -2.66 -5.88 -25.87
CA PRO A 69 -1.73 -5.32 -26.84
C PRO A 69 -1.88 -3.81 -27.00
N LEU A 70 -3.13 -3.32 -27.02
CA LEU A 70 -3.43 -1.91 -27.23
C LEU A 70 -2.76 -1.02 -26.18
N LEU A 71 -2.77 -1.40 -24.91
CA LEU A 71 -2.13 -0.64 -23.83
C LEU A 71 -0.63 -0.50 -24.06
N PHE A 72 0.06 -1.61 -24.34
CA PHE A 72 1.52 -1.63 -24.44
C PHE A 72 2.02 -0.96 -25.72
N GLU A 73 1.35 -1.19 -26.86
CA GLU A 73 1.67 -0.54 -28.14
C GLU A 73 1.44 0.97 -28.02
N SER A 74 0.30 1.39 -27.49
CA SER A 74 0.01 2.81 -27.33
C SER A 74 0.93 3.47 -26.31
N ALA A 75 1.32 2.80 -25.23
CA ALA A 75 2.30 3.32 -24.29
C ALA A 75 3.68 3.50 -24.95
N HIS A 76 4.13 2.51 -25.71
CA HIS A 76 5.37 2.58 -26.49
C HIS A 76 5.36 3.76 -27.48
N ASP A 77 4.24 3.97 -28.17
CA ASP A 77 4.12 4.95 -29.25
C ASP A 77 3.82 6.37 -28.78
N ASN A 78 3.30 6.56 -27.56
CA ASN A 78 2.85 7.87 -27.10
C ASN A 78 3.62 8.41 -25.88
N ILE A 79 4.29 7.55 -25.10
CA ILE A 79 5.11 7.99 -23.96
C ILE A 79 6.53 8.22 -24.46
N HIS A 80 6.82 9.48 -24.81
CA HIS A 80 8.14 9.93 -25.26
C HIS A 80 8.73 10.93 -24.27
N ASP A 81 9.12 10.44 -23.09
CA ASP A 81 9.85 11.23 -22.10
C ASP A 81 11.36 10.98 -22.27
N PRO A 82 12.19 12.03 -22.52
CA PRO A 82 13.65 11.89 -22.58
C PRO A 82 14.26 11.33 -21.29
N ALA A 83 13.58 11.51 -20.16
CA ALA A 83 14.06 11.11 -18.84
C ALA A 83 13.60 9.72 -18.40
N HIS A 84 12.56 9.15 -19.02
CA HIS A 84 11.97 7.88 -18.59
C HIS A 84 11.56 7.01 -19.77
N ARG A 85 11.79 5.70 -19.68
CA ARG A 85 11.25 4.74 -20.66
C ARG A 85 9.75 4.56 -20.41
N TRP A 86 8.97 4.36 -21.48
CA TRP A 86 7.52 4.11 -21.37
C TRP A 86 7.18 2.96 -20.40
N SER A 87 8.02 1.91 -20.40
CA SER A 87 7.87 0.73 -19.55
C SER A 87 8.07 1.02 -18.07
N GLU A 88 8.71 2.13 -17.69
CA GLU A 88 8.87 2.56 -16.30
C GLU A 88 7.57 3.10 -15.70
N LYS A 89 6.55 3.36 -16.53
CA LYS A 89 5.26 3.91 -16.12
C LYS A 89 4.21 2.87 -15.82
N LEU A 90 4.45 1.59 -16.11
CA LEU A 90 3.45 0.53 -16.02
C LEU A 90 3.83 -0.49 -14.94
N ILE A 91 2.86 -0.91 -14.15
CA ILE A 91 3.03 -1.88 -13.07
C ILE A 91 2.07 -3.04 -13.30
N PHE A 92 2.57 -4.26 -13.21
CA PHE A 92 1.74 -5.44 -13.27
C PHE A 92 0.88 -5.57 -12.01
N GLY A 93 -0.43 -5.74 -12.22
CA GLY A 93 -1.33 -6.21 -11.19
C GLY A 93 -2.58 -6.85 -11.80
N THR A 94 -3.34 -7.53 -10.95
CA THR A 94 -4.33 -8.53 -11.40
C THR A 94 -5.73 -8.27 -10.85
N ASP A 95 -5.89 -7.35 -9.89
CA ASP A 95 -7.15 -7.20 -9.13
C ASP A 95 -7.67 -8.54 -8.57
N TYR A 96 -6.75 -9.35 -8.02
CA TYR A 96 -7.11 -10.60 -7.34
C TYR A 96 -7.88 -10.27 -6.04
N SER A 97 -8.96 -10.97 -5.68
CA SER A 97 -9.46 -12.25 -6.22
C SER A 97 -10.47 -12.17 -7.37
N PHE A 98 -10.73 -10.99 -7.92
CA PHE A 98 -11.81 -10.79 -8.89
C PHE A 98 -11.45 -11.31 -10.29
N LEU A 99 -10.19 -11.14 -10.72
CA LEU A 99 -9.80 -11.34 -12.13
C LEU A 99 -8.48 -12.13 -12.28
N SER A 100 -8.53 -13.45 -12.11
CA SER A 100 -7.32 -14.30 -12.14
C SER A 100 -6.85 -14.70 -13.55
N VAL A 101 -7.76 -14.91 -14.51
CA VAL A 101 -7.42 -15.37 -15.87
C VAL A 101 -6.69 -14.29 -16.67
N GLN A 102 -7.03 -13.02 -16.43
CA GLN A 102 -6.49 -11.86 -17.14
C GLN A 102 -4.98 -11.66 -16.89
N ALA A 103 -4.49 -12.08 -15.72
CA ALA A 103 -3.07 -12.08 -15.39
C ALA A 103 -2.25 -12.91 -16.40
N ALA A 104 -2.80 -14.04 -16.85
CA ALA A 104 -2.13 -14.90 -17.81
C ALA A 104 -2.05 -14.23 -19.20
N ASP A 105 -3.10 -13.55 -19.65
CA ASP A 105 -3.12 -12.85 -20.94
C ASP A 105 -2.00 -11.80 -21.02
N VAL A 106 -1.85 -11.00 -19.95
CA VAL A 106 -0.78 -10.00 -19.86
C VAL A 106 0.59 -10.65 -19.89
N ILE A 107 0.83 -11.70 -19.08
CA ILE A 107 2.13 -12.38 -19.04
C ILE A 107 2.46 -13.02 -20.39
N LEU A 108 1.49 -13.70 -21.02
CA LEU A 108 1.69 -14.35 -22.32
C LEU A 108 1.99 -13.34 -23.42
N TYR A 109 1.29 -12.20 -23.43
CA TYR A 109 1.56 -11.14 -24.39
C TYR A 109 2.95 -10.52 -24.18
N LEU A 110 3.33 -10.20 -22.94
CA LEU A 110 4.68 -9.69 -22.62
C LEU A 110 5.79 -10.63 -23.12
N LEU A 111 5.57 -11.95 -23.05
CA LEU A 111 6.52 -12.97 -23.51
C LEU A 111 6.40 -13.31 -25.01
N SER A 112 5.45 -12.70 -25.72
CA SER A 112 5.22 -12.93 -27.14
C SER A 112 6.20 -12.16 -28.01
N ARG A 113 6.22 -12.47 -29.32
CA ARG A 113 7.00 -11.71 -30.31
C ARG A 113 6.35 -10.38 -30.68
N ASP A 114 5.08 -10.20 -30.35
CA ASP A 114 4.29 -9.02 -30.71
C ASP A 114 4.43 -7.91 -29.66
N PHE A 115 5.06 -8.19 -28.52
CA PHE A 115 5.36 -7.19 -27.51
C PHE A 115 6.38 -6.17 -28.06
N PRO A 116 6.09 -4.86 -28.02
CA PRO A 116 6.97 -3.83 -28.60
C PRO A 116 8.24 -3.56 -27.79
N GLY A 117 8.32 -4.03 -26.54
CA GLY A 117 9.46 -3.80 -25.64
C GLY A 117 10.52 -4.90 -25.65
N ASP A 118 11.57 -4.69 -24.85
CA ASP A 118 12.65 -5.65 -24.64
C ASP A 118 12.48 -6.44 -23.31
N PRO A 119 13.30 -7.47 -23.04
CA PRO A 119 13.24 -8.21 -21.77
C PRO A 119 13.43 -7.36 -20.51
N SER A 120 14.14 -6.23 -20.60
CA SER A 120 14.27 -5.29 -19.49
C SER A 120 12.97 -4.55 -19.23
N ASP A 121 12.21 -4.20 -20.28
CA ASP A 121 10.87 -3.62 -20.16
C ASP A 121 9.89 -4.59 -19.48
N ILE A 122 9.93 -5.87 -19.85
CA ILE A 122 9.13 -6.93 -19.20
C ILE A 122 9.45 -7.01 -17.71
N GLN A 123 10.73 -7.02 -17.34
CA GLN A 123 11.16 -7.09 -15.94
C GLN A 123 10.69 -5.87 -15.13
N ARG A 124 10.75 -4.67 -15.72
CA ARG A 124 10.24 -3.43 -15.10
C ARG A 124 8.74 -3.56 -14.82
N ILE A 125 7.96 -3.93 -15.83
CA ILE A 125 6.50 -4.03 -15.75
C ILE A 125 6.08 -5.07 -14.71
N LEU A 126 6.65 -6.29 -14.76
CA LEU A 126 6.24 -7.39 -13.89
C LEU A 126 6.55 -7.16 -12.40
N ALA A 127 7.65 -6.48 -12.08
CA ALA A 127 8.04 -6.27 -10.69
C ALA A 127 8.98 -5.08 -10.44
N GLY A 128 9.87 -4.76 -11.39
CA GLY A 128 10.92 -3.76 -11.18
C GLY A 128 10.39 -2.39 -10.76
N ASN A 129 9.31 -1.93 -11.39
CA ASN A 129 8.69 -0.64 -11.07
C ASN A 129 8.05 -0.65 -9.69
N ALA A 130 7.30 -1.70 -9.35
CA ALA A 130 6.71 -1.85 -8.01
C ALA A 130 7.81 -1.83 -6.93
N LEU A 131 8.90 -2.58 -7.13
CA LEU A 131 10.02 -2.61 -6.20
C LEU A 131 10.75 -1.27 -6.09
N SER A 132 10.94 -0.56 -7.21
CA SER A 132 11.53 0.79 -7.25
C SER A 132 10.67 1.84 -6.53
N LEU A 133 9.35 1.75 -6.68
CA LEU A 133 8.39 2.64 -6.03
C LEU A 133 8.35 2.43 -4.53
N VAL A 134 8.34 1.17 -4.08
CA VAL A 134 8.43 0.81 -2.67
C VAL A 134 9.82 1.13 -2.10
N GLY A 135 10.86 1.11 -2.94
CA GLY A 135 12.22 1.52 -2.63
C GLY A 135 12.95 0.53 -1.74
N ARG A 136 12.74 0.59 -0.42
CA ARG A 136 13.35 -0.31 0.57
C ARG A 136 12.27 -1.10 1.32
N PRO A 137 11.55 -2.01 0.64
CA PRO A 137 10.44 -2.75 1.25
C PRO A 137 10.81 -3.50 2.54
N PHE A 138 12.08 -3.88 2.70
CA PHE A 138 12.49 -4.85 3.74
C PHE A 138 13.67 -4.42 4.60
N ALA A 139 14.12 -3.16 4.54
CA ALA A 139 15.29 -2.73 5.31
C ALA A 139 15.20 -1.26 5.76
N PRO A 140 14.77 -0.99 7.00
CA PRO A 140 15.05 0.30 7.61
C PRO A 140 16.57 0.48 7.73
N ALA A 141 17.06 1.69 7.51
CA ALA A 141 18.49 1.99 7.63
C ALA A 141 18.98 1.82 9.07
N ALA A 142 18.10 2.03 10.05
CA ALA A 142 18.33 1.77 11.46
C ALA A 142 17.33 0.75 12.00
N ARG A 143 17.83 -0.25 12.74
CA ARG A 143 17.00 -1.29 13.35
C ARG A 143 16.62 -0.89 14.77
N SER A 144 15.32 -0.85 15.07
CA SER A 144 14.87 -0.70 16.45
C SER A 144 14.87 -2.05 17.17
N ARG A 145 15.29 -2.04 18.44
CA ARG A 145 15.22 -3.18 19.39
C ARG A 145 13.98 -3.13 20.29
N LYS A 146 13.14 -2.09 20.16
CA LYS A 146 11.91 -1.96 20.96
C LYS A 146 10.97 -3.13 20.65
N ARG A 147 10.36 -3.72 21.69
CA ARG A 147 9.37 -4.79 21.53
C ARG A 147 8.06 -4.22 20.98
N PRO A 148 7.30 -5.00 20.18
CA PRO A 148 5.94 -4.62 19.81
C PRO A 148 5.09 -4.37 21.05
N ARG A 149 4.16 -3.42 20.95
CA ARG A 149 3.17 -3.11 22.00
C ARG A 149 1.77 -3.11 21.42
N GLN A 150 0.77 -3.46 22.23
CA GLN A 150 -0.63 -3.43 21.83
C GLN A 150 -1.47 -2.66 22.84
N PHE A 151 -2.35 -1.80 22.33
CA PHE A 151 -3.30 -1.04 23.13
C PHE A 151 -4.72 -1.40 22.69
N LEU A 152 -5.61 -1.68 23.64
CA LEU A 152 -7.01 -1.98 23.42
C LEU A 152 -7.83 -0.80 23.95
N LEU A 153 -8.60 -0.17 23.07
CA LEU A 153 -9.54 0.89 23.42
C LEU A 153 -10.96 0.29 23.40
N SER A 154 -11.65 0.32 24.54
CA SER A 154 -13.00 -0.24 24.68
C SER A 154 -14.11 0.67 24.13
N GLU A 155 -13.79 1.90 23.76
CA GLU A 155 -14.76 2.90 23.31
C GLU A 155 -15.28 2.60 21.90
N SER A 156 -16.60 2.50 21.73
CA SER A 156 -17.24 2.20 20.46
C SER A 156 -18.09 3.39 19.97
N VAL A 157 -17.44 4.38 19.35
CA VAL A 157 -18.10 5.55 18.76
C VAL A 157 -17.86 5.58 17.25
N SER A 158 -18.86 6.05 16.48
CA SER A 158 -18.72 6.24 15.03
C SER A 158 -17.67 7.31 14.71
N GLY A 159 -16.86 7.12 13.67
CA GLY A 159 -15.81 8.07 13.27
C GLY A 159 -14.51 7.99 14.11
N LEU A 160 -14.50 7.20 15.18
CA LEU A 160 -13.38 7.05 16.10
C LEU A 160 -12.07 6.59 15.40
N SER A 161 -12.14 5.78 14.34
CA SER A 161 -10.97 5.38 13.57
C SER A 161 -10.26 6.56 12.89
N VAL A 162 -11.04 7.48 12.31
CA VAL A 162 -10.51 8.68 11.65
C VAL A 162 -9.84 9.59 12.68
N GLU A 163 -10.50 9.78 13.84
CA GLU A 163 -9.93 10.57 14.94
C GLU A 163 -8.63 9.96 15.46
N ILE A 164 -8.57 8.65 15.69
CA ILE A 164 -7.36 7.94 16.13
C ILE A 164 -6.23 8.15 15.12
N ILE A 165 -6.50 7.95 13.83
CA ILE A 165 -5.51 8.12 12.75
C ILE A 165 -5.00 9.55 12.72
N GLN A 166 -5.90 10.54 12.76
CA GLN A 166 -5.53 11.94 12.73
C GLN A 166 -4.66 12.33 13.94
N ARG A 167 -5.10 12.02 15.16
CA ARG A 167 -4.37 12.34 16.39
C ARG A 167 -3.03 11.59 16.49
N ALA A 168 -2.96 10.36 15.97
CA ALA A 168 -1.71 9.61 15.89
C ALA A 168 -0.73 10.25 14.90
N ALA A 169 -1.21 10.73 13.74
CA ALA A 169 -0.39 11.46 12.78
C ALA A 169 0.12 12.79 13.35
N GLU A 170 -0.72 13.58 14.02
CA GLU A 170 -0.35 14.81 14.70
C GLU A 170 0.69 14.56 15.81
N THR A 171 0.50 13.50 16.60
CA THR A 171 1.44 13.09 17.64
C THR A 171 2.79 12.67 17.06
N ALA A 172 2.78 11.94 15.94
CA ALA A 172 3.98 11.51 15.24
C ALA A 172 4.76 12.70 14.68
N ASP A 173 4.06 13.63 14.01
CA ASP A 173 4.64 14.85 13.43
C ASP A 173 5.27 15.74 14.51
N ALA A 174 4.57 15.94 15.64
CA ALA A 174 5.10 16.68 16.78
C ALA A 174 6.37 16.06 17.42
N LEU A 175 6.60 14.76 17.21
CA LEU A 175 7.80 14.03 17.65
C LEU A 175 8.86 13.88 16.54
N GLY A 176 8.67 14.54 15.39
CA GLY A 176 9.58 14.52 14.25
C GLY A 176 9.54 13.22 13.44
N TRP A 177 8.48 12.41 13.57
CA TRP A 177 8.26 11.26 12.71
C TRP A 177 7.56 11.69 11.42
N ARG A 178 8.11 11.27 10.29
CA ARG A 178 7.50 11.48 8.97
C ARG A 178 6.56 10.33 8.63
N LEU A 179 5.37 10.65 8.12
CA LEU A 179 4.49 9.66 7.50
C LEU A 179 5.12 9.08 6.23
N ALA A 180 5.35 7.76 6.23
CA ALA A 180 5.92 7.02 5.10
C ALA A 180 4.84 6.35 4.24
N SER A 181 3.82 5.76 4.86
CA SER A 181 2.65 5.20 4.17
C SER A 181 1.42 5.23 5.07
N LEU A 182 0.24 5.22 4.45
CA LEU A 182 -1.04 5.04 5.12
C LEU A 182 -1.88 4.07 4.28
N ASP A 183 -2.04 2.85 4.78
CA ASP A 183 -2.59 1.73 4.02
C ASP A 183 -3.93 1.30 4.66
N PHE A 184 -5.03 1.50 3.95
CA PHE A 184 -6.35 1.05 4.36
C PHE A 184 -6.64 -0.33 3.77
N MET A 185 -6.90 -1.30 4.64
CA MET A 185 -7.38 -2.63 4.26
C MET A 185 -8.91 -2.65 4.32
N ARG A 186 -9.55 -1.80 3.51
CA ARG A 186 -11.00 -1.83 3.31
C ARG A 186 -11.29 -2.60 2.01
N PRO A 187 -11.93 -3.79 2.07
CA PRO A 187 -12.41 -4.43 0.85
C PRO A 187 -13.51 -3.56 0.22
N PRO A 188 -13.63 -3.50 -1.12
CA PRO A 188 -14.73 -2.80 -1.77
C PRO A 188 -16.08 -3.36 -1.33
N ASP A 189 -17.09 -2.49 -1.15
CA ASP A 189 -18.41 -2.91 -0.70
C ASP A 189 -19.01 -4.01 -1.59
N GLY A 190 -19.57 -5.06 -0.96
CA GLY A 190 -20.22 -6.17 -1.67
C GLY A 190 -19.28 -7.22 -2.29
N THR A 191 -17.96 -7.06 -2.18
CA THR A 191 -17.01 -7.98 -2.82
C THR A 191 -16.57 -9.17 -1.97
N TRP A 192 -16.62 -9.04 -0.63
CA TRP A 192 -16.24 -10.11 0.28
C TRP A 192 -17.46 -10.58 1.05
N VAL A 193 -17.71 -11.90 1.08
CA VAL A 193 -18.80 -12.54 1.83
C VAL A 193 -18.89 -11.93 3.21
N SER A 194 -20.02 -11.36 3.62
CA SER A 194 -20.20 -10.89 5.01
C SER A 194 -19.81 -12.03 5.94
N PRO A 195 -18.75 -11.93 6.76
CA PRO A 195 -18.32 -13.05 7.57
C PRO A 195 -19.43 -13.30 8.57
N ASP A 196 -19.94 -14.53 8.63
CA ASP A 196 -20.91 -14.95 9.64
C ASP A 196 -20.34 -14.87 11.07
N SER A 197 -19.04 -14.56 11.22
CA SER A 197 -18.47 -14.15 12.49
C SER A 197 -17.25 -13.25 12.30
N PHE A 198 -17.18 -12.15 13.05
CA PHE A 198 -15.98 -11.33 13.23
C PHE A 198 -14.83 -12.08 13.96
N ALA A 199 -14.95 -13.40 14.16
CA ALA A 199 -14.10 -14.18 15.06
C ALA A 199 -12.76 -14.60 14.46
N SER A 200 -12.57 -14.48 13.13
CA SER A 200 -11.27 -14.72 12.52
C SER A 200 -11.11 -13.84 11.29
N GLY A 201 -10.11 -12.96 11.30
CA GLY A 201 -9.60 -12.42 10.05
C GLY A 201 -9.14 -13.60 9.20
N GLU A 202 -9.87 -13.93 8.14
CA GLU A 202 -9.41 -14.90 7.17
C GLU A 202 -8.04 -14.43 6.68
N ASN A 203 -7.01 -15.25 6.91
CA ASN A 203 -5.60 -14.94 6.59
C ASN A 203 -4.97 -13.76 7.36
N GLY A 204 -5.51 -13.35 8.51
CA GLY A 204 -4.93 -12.28 9.35
C GLY A 204 -5.21 -10.86 8.85
N VAL A 205 -6.08 -10.70 7.85
CA VAL A 205 -6.57 -9.40 7.37
C VAL A 205 -7.86 -9.06 8.10
N TYR A 206 -7.85 -7.97 8.86
CA TYR A 206 -9.04 -7.45 9.55
C TYR A 206 -9.69 -6.40 8.64
N ARG A 207 -10.99 -6.55 8.35
CA ARG A 207 -11.75 -5.54 7.60
C ARG A 207 -11.70 -4.21 8.34
N ASP A 208 -11.56 -3.11 7.61
CA ASP A 208 -11.39 -1.76 8.15
C ASP A 208 -10.16 -1.57 9.05
N SER A 209 -9.13 -2.42 8.88
CA SER A 209 -7.83 -2.15 9.48
C SER A 209 -7.05 -1.09 8.69
N CYS A 210 -6.23 -0.34 9.41
CA CYS A 210 -5.36 0.69 8.84
C CYS A 210 -3.94 0.47 9.36
N VAL A 211 -2.96 0.55 8.47
CA VAL A 211 -1.55 0.54 8.82
C VAL A 211 -0.96 1.90 8.48
N MET A 212 -0.53 2.63 9.48
CA MET A 212 0.22 3.87 9.33
C MET A 212 1.69 3.59 9.56
N SER A 213 2.52 3.83 8.54
CA SER A 213 3.98 3.65 8.62
C SER A 213 4.65 5.00 8.87
N LEU A 214 5.48 5.07 9.90
CA LEU A 214 6.18 6.26 10.35
C LEU A 214 7.69 6.06 10.29
N GLN A 215 8.42 7.07 9.84
CA GLN A 215 9.87 7.04 9.71
C GLN A 215 10.56 8.21 10.42
N ARG A 216 11.60 7.91 11.22
CA ARG A 216 12.48 8.90 11.85
C ARG A 216 13.90 8.36 11.92
N ASP A 217 14.89 9.11 11.44
CA ASP A 217 16.32 8.74 11.48
C ASP A 217 16.61 7.32 10.93
N GLY A 218 15.88 6.92 9.89
CA GLY A 218 16.01 5.61 9.27
C GLY A 218 15.37 4.44 10.04
N VAL A 219 14.76 4.69 11.20
CA VAL A 219 13.89 3.75 11.92
C VAL A 219 12.48 3.81 11.32
N LEU A 220 11.85 2.65 11.17
CA LEU A 220 10.47 2.51 10.68
C LEU A 220 9.59 1.88 11.77
N VAL A 221 8.40 2.46 11.97
CA VAL A 221 7.38 1.99 12.92
C VAL A 221 6.05 1.88 12.21
N HIS A 222 5.33 0.79 12.44
CA HIS A 222 3.95 0.64 11.98
C HIS A 222 3.00 0.81 13.16
N LEU A 223 2.02 1.70 13.01
CA LEU A 223 0.82 1.75 13.85
C LEU A 223 -0.28 0.97 13.13
N TRP A 224 -0.67 -0.16 13.68
CA TRP A 224 -1.68 -1.05 13.10
C TRP A 224 -2.98 -0.96 13.87
N LEU A 225 -3.92 -0.19 13.34
CA LEU A 225 -5.27 -0.01 13.87
C LEU A 225 -6.18 -1.12 13.33
N ARG A 226 -6.92 -1.79 14.24
CA ARG A 226 -7.86 -2.87 13.94
C ARG A 226 -9.14 -2.70 14.75
N PRO A 227 -10.34 -2.83 14.18
CA PRO A 227 -11.55 -2.94 14.98
C PRO A 227 -11.54 -4.23 15.81
N GLN A 228 -12.21 -4.23 16.96
CA GLN A 228 -12.39 -5.41 17.81
C GLN A 228 -13.81 -5.97 17.72
N PRO A 229 -13.98 -7.31 17.84
CA PRO A 229 -15.29 -7.91 18.03
C PRO A 229 -15.96 -7.36 19.30
N GLY A 230 -17.20 -6.88 19.20
CA GLY A 230 -17.91 -6.26 20.32
C GLY A 230 -17.73 -4.74 20.44
N GLY A 231 -17.03 -4.11 19.51
CA GLY A 231 -16.78 -2.66 19.49
C GLY A 231 -15.37 -2.31 19.99
N GLY A 232 -14.96 -1.06 19.76
CA GLY A 232 -13.62 -0.60 20.12
C GLY A 232 -12.55 -0.90 19.09
N TYR A 233 -11.32 -0.52 19.44
CA TYR A 233 -10.16 -0.59 18.55
C TYR A 233 -8.94 -1.18 19.26
N CYS A 234 -8.12 -1.85 18.47
CA CYS A 234 -6.84 -2.38 18.88
C CYS A 234 -5.75 -1.73 18.03
N ILE A 235 -4.72 -1.20 18.69
CA ILE A 235 -3.60 -0.50 18.04
C ILE A 235 -2.31 -1.21 18.41
N GLY A 236 -1.68 -1.82 17.40
CA GLY A 236 -0.34 -2.39 17.53
C GLY A 236 0.73 -1.36 17.15
N VAL A 237 1.72 -1.14 17.99
CA VAL A 237 2.94 -0.38 17.66
C VAL A 237 4.06 -1.37 17.37
N VAL A 238 4.46 -1.48 16.11
CA VAL A 238 5.40 -2.50 15.63
C VAL A 238 6.64 -1.84 15.05
N TYR A 239 7.78 -2.04 15.71
CA TYR A 239 9.07 -1.55 15.26
C TYR A 239 9.70 -2.47 14.21
N VAL A 240 10.08 -1.92 13.07
CA VAL A 240 10.80 -2.66 12.04
C VAL A 240 12.28 -2.70 12.39
N GLY A 241 12.85 -3.90 12.48
CA GLY A 241 14.28 -4.04 12.81
C GLY A 241 14.70 -5.37 13.41
N ARG A 242 13.78 -6.17 13.95
CA ARG A 242 14.09 -7.58 14.19
C ARG A 242 14.13 -8.30 12.85
N LYS A 243 15.26 -8.94 12.52
CA LYS A 243 15.20 -10.14 11.67
C LYS A 243 14.31 -11.12 12.43
N HIS A 244 13.02 -11.16 12.11
CA HIS A 244 12.29 -12.42 12.23
C HIS A 244 12.95 -13.29 11.17
N ARG A 245 14.00 -14.00 11.60
CA ARG A 245 14.74 -14.90 10.73
C ARG A 245 13.67 -15.84 10.18
N VAL A 246 13.46 -15.85 8.85
CA VAL A 246 12.75 -16.96 8.22
C VAL A 246 13.70 -18.14 8.41
N VAL A 247 13.51 -18.85 9.51
CA VAL A 247 14.24 -20.08 9.78
C VAL A 247 13.46 -21.18 9.08
N THR A 248 14.20 -22.10 8.48
CA THR A 248 13.71 -23.26 7.73
C THR A 248 12.52 -23.94 8.42
N THR A 249 11.72 -24.66 7.62
CA THR A 249 10.56 -25.46 8.07
C THR A 249 10.83 -26.31 9.32
N GLU A 250 12.06 -26.82 9.48
CA GLU A 250 12.51 -27.56 10.67
C GLU A 250 12.45 -26.75 11.98
N SER A 251 12.78 -25.46 11.97
CA SER A 251 12.76 -24.64 13.18
C SER A 251 11.35 -24.22 13.59
N TYR A 252 10.41 -24.19 12.64
CA TYR A 252 8.99 -24.01 12.92
C TYR A 252 8.41 -25.24 13.63
N ALA A 253 8.84 -26.45 13.25
CA ALA A 253 8.43 -27.70 13.88
C ALA A 253 8.90 -27.85 15.35
N HIS A 254 9.93 -27.10 15.76
CA HIS A 254 10.47 -27.13 17.13
C HIS A 254 9.94 -26.03 18.07
N GLY A 255 8.88 -25.31 17.69
CA GLY A 255 8.18 -24.38 18.60
C GLY A 255 8.98 -23.15 19.03
N ALA A 256 10.10 -22.84 18.36
CA ALA A 256 11.06 -21.83 18.80
C ALA A 256 10.69 -20.37 18.43
N ASN A 257 9.51 -20.11 17.86
CA ASN A 257 9.11 -18.78 17.41
C ASN A 257 7.91 -18.22 18.18
N GLU A 258 8.15 -17.13 18.92
CA GLU A 258 7.07 -16.23 19.37
C GLU A 258 6.49 -15.51 18.13
N SER A 259 5.22 -15.79 17.81
CA SER A 259 4.52 -15.07 16.74
C SER A 259 4.34 -13.59 17.10
N LEU A 260 4.26 -12.70 16.10
CA LEU A 260 3.95 -11.28 16.34
C LEU A 260 2.65 -11.13 17.12
N SER A 261 1.64 -11.95 16.80
CA SER A 261 0.37 -11.98 17.52
C SER A 261 0.54 -12.36 18.99
N ALA A 262 1.38 -13.36 19.31
CA ALA A 262 1.67 -13.73 20.68
C ALA A 262 2.40 -12.61 21.44
N LEU A 263 3.36 -11.93 20.79
CA LEU A 263 4.07 -10.79 21.36
C LEU A 263 3.14 -9.60 21.65
N LEU A 264 2.27 -9.26 20.69
CA LEU A 264 1.31 -8.18 20.84
C LEU A 264 0.30 -8.49 21.95
N ASN A 265 -0.26 -9.70 21.97
CA ASN A 265 -1.20 -10.13 23.01
C ASN A 265 -0.56 -10.13 24.40
N ALA A 266 0.69 -10.60 24.53
CA ALA A 266 1.42 -10.57 25.81
C ALA A 266 1.70 -9.14 26.30
N SER A 267 1.75 -8.17 25.38
CA SER A 267 1.98 -6.75 25.69
C SER A 267 0.70 -5.91 25.77
N SER A 268 -0.47 -6.55 25.71
CA SER A 268 -1.74 -5.87 25.52
C SER A 268 -2.15 -5.11 26.78
N MET A 269 -2.47 -3.83 26.62
CA MET A 269 -2.96 -2.95 27.69
C MET A 269 -4.34 -2.40 27.33
N LEU A 270 -5.30 -2.53 28.26
CA LEU A 270 -6.63 -1.95 28.11
C LEU A 270 -6.61 -0.47 28.52
N LEU A 271 -7.20 0.38 27.68
CA LEU A 271 -7.32 1.82 27.83
C LEU A 271 -8.79 2.23 27.71
N PHE A 272 -9.17 3.26 28.44
CA PHE A 272 -10.57 3.69 28.59
C PHE A 272 -10.89 4.99 27.84
N SER A 273 -9.88 5.69 27.31
CA SER A 273 -10.05 6.92 26.56
C SER A 273 -9.05 7.04 25.41
N ILE A 274 -9.40 7.85 24.41
CA ILE A 274 -8.49 8.22 23.31
C ILE A 274 -7.27 8.99 23.85
N ASP A 275 -7.45 9.80 24.89
CA ASP A 275 -6.34 10.58 25.47
C ASP A 275 -5.28 9.67 26.09
N ASP A 276 -5.69 8.62 26.82
CA ASP A 276 -4.78 7.60 27.35
C ASP A 276 -4.05 6.86 26.22
N LEU A 277 -4.78 6.55 25.15
CA LEU A 277 -4.21 5.93 23.96
C LEU A 277 -3.15 6.82 23.29
N MET A 278 -3.44 8.11 23.10
CA MET A 278 -2.48 9.04 22.51
C MET A 278 -1.26 9.26 23.41
N LEU A 279 -1.45 9.24 24.73
CA LEU A 279 -0.35 9.28 25.70
C LEU A 279 0.58 8.06 25.54
N GLU A 280 0.01 6.86 25.41
CA GLU A 280 0.79 5.63 25.22
C GLU A 280 1.46 5.55 23.83
N ILE A 281 0.79 6.03 22.77
CA ILE A 281 1.39 6.17 21.44
C ILE A 281 2.57 7.14 21.50
N ARG A 282 2.41 8.30 22.14
CA ARG A 282 3.50 9.27 22.36
C ARG A 282 4.66 8.62 23.11
N ARG A 283 4.40 7.93 24.21
CA ARG A 283 5.43 7.20 24.98
C ARG A 283 6.15 6.14 24.16
N ALA A 284 5.42 5.45 23.29
CA ALA A 284 6.03 4.48 22.39
C ALA A 284 6.97 5.19 21.41
N LEU A 285 6.50 6.23 20.73
CA LEU A 285 7.21 6.95 19.66
C LEU A 285 8.36 7.85 20.14
N SER A 286 8.38 8.25 21.41
CA SER A 286 9.53 8.94 22.03
C SER A 286 10.80 8.10 21.94
#